data_AF-A0A3D2VUR1-F1
#
_entry.id   AF-A0A3D2VUR1-F1
#
_cell.length_a   1.000
_cell.length_b   1.000
_cell.length_c   1.000
_cell.angle_alpha   90.00
_cell.angle_beta   90.00
_cell.angle_gamma   90.00
#
_symmetry.space_group_name_H-M   'P 1'
#
loop_
_entity.id
_entity.type
_entity.pdbx_description
1 polymer ?
#
loop_
_entity_poly.entity_id
_entity_poly.type
_entity_poly.pdbx_seq_one_letter_code
_entity_poly.pdbx_strand_id
1 'polypeptide(L)'
;MEAHIGFPLETIAIFAAVVAFSVWLDLRLHRDGKDISIANAVAWSLFWIFLALGFYFYIKLHHGAEFAELFLAGYILEKSLSVDNLMVFVAIFASFGIKGALQHRILYFGILGAVIFRMLFIAFGTTL
;
A
#
# COMPACT_ATOMS: atom_id res chain seq x y z
N MET A 1 9.70 29.30 -16.71
CA MET A 1 10.17 28.67 -15.45
C MET A 1 9.56 27.30 -15.43
N GLU A 2 10.19 26.37 -16.15
CA GLU A 2 9.71 24.99 -16.29
C GLU A 2 9.96 24.28 -14.96
N ALA A 3 8.88 23.91 -14.27
CA ALA A 3 8.98 23.13 -13.05
C ALA A 3 9.48 21.74 -13.46
N HIS A 4 10.80 21.54 -13.35
CA HIS A 4 11.50 20.30 -13.64
C HIS A 4 11.20 19.28 -12.52
N ILE A 5 9.94 18.87 -12.40
CA ILE A 5 9.60 17.63 -11.72
C ILE A 5 10.22 16.56 -12.64
N GLY A 6 11.21 15.81 -12.16
CA GLY A 6 12.09 14.95 -12.97
C GLY A 6 11.42 13.83 -13.79
N PHE A 7 10.09 13.83 -13.92
CA PHE A 7 9.29 12.96 -14.79
C PHE A 7 8.44 13.82 -15.74
N PRO A 8 8.34 13.45 -17.03
CA PRO A 8 7.47 14.15 -17.96
C PRO A 8 6.01 14.12 -17.47
N LEU A 9 5.31 15.25 -17.63
CA LEU A 9 3.92 15.46 -17.15
C LEU A 9 2.96 14.35 -17.61
N GLU A 10 3.22 13.78 -18.79
CA GLU A 10 2.47 12.64 -19.33
C GLU A 10 2.53 11.39 -18.43
N THR A 11 3.68 11.08 -17.83
CA THR A 11 3.85 9.90 -16.96
C THR A 11 3.12 10.08 -15.64
N ILE A 12 3.16 11.29 -15.09
CA ILE A 12 2.42 11.64 -13.88
C ILE A 12 0.92 11.56 -14.16
N ALA A 13 0.47 12.08 -15.30
CA ALA A 13 -0.93 12.02 -15.69
C ALA A 13 -1.41 10.58 -15.94
N ILE A 14 -0.62 9.75 -16.62
CA ILE A 14 -0.93 8.33 -16.86
C ILE A 14 -0.97 7.56 -15.54
N PHE A 15 0.02 7.76 -14.65
CA PHE A 15 0.01 7.14 -13.34
C PHE A 15 -1.22 7.55 -12.52
N ALA A 16 -1.51 8.85 -12.44
CA ALA A 16 -2.67 9.36 -11.72
C ALA A 16 -3.98 8.83 -12.29
N ALA A 17 -4.09 8.74 -13.63
CA ALA A 17 -5.26 8.18 -14.30
C ALA A 17 -5.44 6.68 -14.02
N VAL A 18 -4.35 5.89 -14.09
CA VAL A 18 -4.38 4.45 -13.75
C VAL A 18 -4.77 4.24 -12.30
N VAL A 19 -4.19 5.02 -11.37
CA VAL A 19 -4.54 4.96 -9.95
C VAL A 19 -6.00 5.33 -9.73
N ALA A 20 -6.47 6.45 -10.30
CA ALA A 20 -7.85 6.89 -10.17
C ALA A 20 -8.84 5.87 -10.74
N PHE A 21 -8.55 5.29 -11.91
CA PHE A 21 -9.35 4.24 -12.51
C PHE A 21 -9.36 2.98 -11.65
N SER A 22 -8.20 2.58 -11.10
CA SER A 22 -8.09 1.41 -10.25
C SER A 22 -8.85 1.57 -8.94
N VAL A 23 -8.79 2.77 -8.32
CA VAL A 23 -9.56 3.09 -7.11
C VAL A 23 -11.05 3.10 -7.41
N TRP A 24 -11.46 3.68 -8.54
CA TRP A 24 -12.85 3.66 -8.98
C TRP A 24 -13.36 2.22 -9.18
N LEU A 25 -12.55 1.36 -9.79
CA LEU A 25 -12.89 -0.03 -10.05
C LEU A 25 -13.01 -0.83 -8.75
N ASP A 26 -12.09 -0.62 -7.80
CA ASP A 26 -12.14 -1.23 -6.47
C ASP A 26 -13.40 -0.84 -5.68
N LEU A 27 -13.73 0.47 -5.65
CA LEU A 27 -14.95 0.99 -5.00
C LEU A 27 -16.23 0.48 -5.66
N ARG A 28 -16.21 0.23 -6.97
CA ARG A 28 -17.36 -0.30 -7.71
C ARG A 28 -17.56 -1.78 -7.46
N LEU A 29 -16.49 -2.58 -7.43
CA LEU A 29 -16.54 -4.04 -7.28
C LEU A 29 -16.87 -4.47 -5.84
N HIS A 30 -16.48 -3.69 -4.84
CA HIS A 30 -16.73 -3.98 -3.42
C HIS A 30 -18.04 -3.39 -2.85
N ARG A 31 -18.96 -2.92 -3.71
CA ARG A 31 -20.27 -2.38 -3.25
C ARG A 31 -21.19 -3.43 -2.61
N ASP A 32 -21.02 -4.71 -2.93
CA ASP A 32 -21.85 -5.78 -2.40
C ASP A 32 -21.13 -6.48 -1.23
N GLY A 33 -21.54 -6.12 -0.01
CA GLY A 33 -20.94 -6.51 1.27
C GLY A 33 -20.98 -8.01 1.59
N LYS A 34 -20.25 -8.83 0.81
CA LYS A 34 -19.95 -10.23 1.13
C LYS A 34 -18.77 -10.28 2.10
N ASP A 35 -18.91 -11.13 3.12
CA ASP A 35 -17.84 -11.41 4.08
C ASP A 35 -16.53 -11.74 3.35
N ILE A 36 -15.50 -10.95 3.62
CA ILE A 36 -14.19 -11.08 2.99
C ILE A 36 -13.53 -12.35 3.53
N SER A 37 -13.75 -13.47 2.84
CA SER A 37 -13.01 -14.71 3.08
C SER A 37 -11.51 -14.47 2.84
N ILE A 38 -10.65 -15.16 3.61
CA ILE A 38 -9.20 -15.10 3.45
C ILE A 38 -8.78 -15.35 1.99
N ALA A 39 -9.48 -16.25 1.29
CA ALA A 39 -9.22 -16.54 -0.12
C ALA A 39 -9.44 -15.30 -1.02
N ASN A 40 -10.47 -14.50 -0.75
CA ASN A 40 -10.75 -13.27 -1.49
C ASN A 40 -9.72 -12.19 -1.16
N ALA A 41 -9.30 -12.08 0.11
CA ALA A 41 -8.27 -11.13 0.51
C ALA A 41 -6.91 -11.42 -0.15
N VAL A 42 -6.54 -12.70 -0.25
CA VAL A 42 -5.32 -13.13 -0.96
C VAL A 42 -5.42 -12.84 -2.46
N ALA A 43 -6.54 -13.17 -3.10
CA ALA A 43 -6.76 -12.88 -4.52
C ALA A 43 -6.65 -11.37 -4.82
N TRP A 44 -7.24 -10.54 -3.98
CA TRP A 44 -7.13 -9.08 -4.10
C TRP A 44 -5.70 -8.58 -3.89
N SER A 45 -5.00 -9.09 -2.87
CA SER A 45 -3.59 -8.74 -2.66
C SER A 45 -2.73 -9.06 -3.89
N LEU A 46 -2.93 -10.25 -4.48
CA LEU A 46 -2.25 -10.65 -5.71
C LEU A 46 -2.59 -9.75 -6.89
N PHE A 47 -3.87 -9.39 -7.08
CA PHE A 47 -4.29 -8.45 -8.12
C PHE A 47 -3.52 -7.13 -8.03
N TRP A 48 -3.41 -6.54 -6.83
CA TRP A 48 -2.68 -5.30 -6.61
C TRP A 48 -1.16 -5.45 -6.84
N ILE A 49 -0.58 -6.61 -6.52
CA ILE A 49 0.82 -6.91 -6.82
C ILE A 49 1.04 -6.97 -8.34
N PHE A 50 0.17 -7.66 -9.08
CA PHE A 50 0.28 -7.74 -10.53
C PHE A 50 0.08 -6.38 -11.20
N LEU A 51 -0.83 -5.54 -10.69
CA LEU A 51 -1.01 -4.18 -11.18
C LEU A 51 0.26 -3.34 -10.99
N ALA A 52 0.88 -3.42 -9.81
CA ALA A 52 2.14 -2.72 -9.53
C ALA A 52 3.29 -3.22 -10.43
N LEU A 53 3.39 -4.53 -10.67
CA LEU A 53 4.36 -5.11 -11.60
C LEU A 53 4.09 -4.68 -13.06
N GLY A 54 2.83 -4.58 -13.48
CA GLY A 54 2.46 -4.05 -14.79
C GLY A 54 2.97 -2.62 -14.96
N PHE A 55 2.83 -1.79 -13.93
CA PHE A 55 3.36 -0.43 -13.94
C PHE A 55 4.90 -0.38 -13.92
N TYR A 56 5.55 -1.30 -13.20
CA TYR A 56 7.01 -1.47 -13.27
C TYR A 56 7.49 -1.72 -14.71
N PHE A 57 6.84 -2.63 -15.44
CA PHE A 57 7.18 -2.89 -16.84
C PHE A 57 6.95 -1.68 -17.74
N TYR A 58 5.88 -0.91 -17.49
CA TYR A 58 5.63 0.35 -18.19
C TYR A 58 6.76 1.36 -17.97
N ILE A 59 7.19 1.59 -16.72
CA ILE A 59 8.33 2.46 -16.41
C ILE A 59 9.60 1.96 -17.09
N LYS A 60 9.87 0.65 -17.01
CA LYS A 60 11.07 0.04 -17.60
C LYS A 60 11.18 0.30 -19.10
N LEU A 61 10.07 0.26 -19.82
CA LEU A 61 10.03 0.49 -21.27
C LEU A 61 10.10 1.99 -21.66
N HIS A 62 9.51 2.89 -20.88
CA HIS A 62 9.47 4.32 -21.22
C HIS A 62 10.58 5.17 -20.60
N HIS A 63 10.99 4.88 -19.36
CA HIS A 63 11.93 5.70 -18.57
C HIS A 63 13.25 4.97 -18.30
N GLY A 64 13.39 3.71 -18.72
CA GLY A 64 14.59 2.91 -18.54
C GLY A 64 14.60 2.11 -17.24
N ALA A 65 15.61 1.24 -17.11
CA ALA A 65 15.71 0.27 -16.01
C ALA A 65 15.96 0.93 -14.65
N GLU A 66 16.71 2.03 -14.61
CA GLU A 66 17.10 2.72 -13.36
C GLU A 66 15.88 3.22 -12.57
N PHE A 67 14.97 3.95 -13.23
CA PHE A 67 13.74 4.43 -12.58
C PHE A 67 12.77 3.29 -12.25
N ALA A 68 12.73 2.23 -13.06
CA ALA A 68 11.90 1.07 -12.78
C ALA A 68 12.40 0.33 -11.53
N GLU A 69 13.71 0.15 -11.39
CA GLU A 69 14.31 -0.46 -10.20
C GLU A 69 14.10 0.38 -8.96
N LEU A 70 14.19 1.72 -9.04
CA LEU A 70 13.82 2.61 -7.93
C LEU A 70 12.35 2.45 -7.52
N PHE A 71 11.43 2.39 -8.49
CA PHE A 71 10.01 2.15 -8.22
C PHE A 71 9.80 0.79 -7.55
N LEU A 72 10.42 -0.27 -8.06
CA LEU A 72 10.28 -1.61 -7.51
C LEU A 72 10.87 -1.71 -6.10
N ALA A 73 12.04 -1.10 -5.87
CA ALA A 73 12.67 -1.04 -4.56
C ALA A 73 11.78 -0.33 -3.55
N GLY A 74 11.22 0.83 -3.91
CA GLY A 74 10.26 1.55 -3.07
C GLY A 74 8.99 0.74 -2.80
N TYR A 75 8.43 0.09 -3.84
CA TYR A 75 7.25 -0.76 -3.70
C TYR A 75 7.49 -1.92 -2.73
N ILE A 76 8.60 -2.64 -2.87
CA ILE A 76 8.97 -3.76 -2.01
C ILE A 76 9.23 -3.27 -0.58
N LEU A 77 9.88 -2.12 -0.40
CA LEU A 77 10.14 -1.52 0.91
C LEU A 77 8.82 -1.22 1.64
N GLU A 78 7.88 -0.55 0.98
CA GLU A 78 6.57 -0.22 1.56
C GLU A 78 5.74 -1.47 1.86
N LYS A 79 5.79 -2.48 0.98
CA LYS A 79 5.12 -3.76 1.22
C LYS A 79 5.73 -4.51 2.39
N SER A 80 7.05 -4.51 2.53
CA SER A 80 7.75 -5.18 3.63
C SER A 80 7.43 -4.52 4.97
N LEU A 81 7.44 -3.18 5.03
CA LEU A 81 7.02 -2.43 6.22
C LEU A 81 5.56 -2.72 6.62
N SER A 82 4.67 -2.90 5.63
CA SER A 82 3.28 -3.26 5.90
C SER A 82 3.14 -4.67 6.50
N VAL A 83 3.93 -5.64 6.02
CA VAL A 83 3.94 -7.03 6.51
C VAL A 83 4.57 -7.12 7.90
N ASP A 84 5.65 -6.38 8.17
CA ASP A 84 6.30 -6.30 9.47
C ASP A 84 5.31 -5.86 10.57
N ASN A 85 4.55 -4.80 10.29
CA ASN A 85 3.49 -4.31 11.17
C ASN A 85 2.42 -5.38 11.44
N LEU A 86 1.98 -6.12 10.41
CA LEU A 86 0.98 -7.19 10.57
C LEU A 86 1.49 -8.32 11.47
N MET A 87 2.75 -8.72 11.32
CA MET A 87 3.35 -9.79 12.13
C MET A 87 3.38 -9.46 13.61
N VAL A 88 3.72 -8.22 13.96
CA VAL A 88 3.67 -7.75 15.36
C VAL A 88 2.26 -7.89 15.93
N PHE A 89 1.22 -7.47 15.19
CA PHE A 89 -0.17 -7.61 15.64
C PHE A 89 -0.59 -9.07 15.83
N VAL A 90 -0.24 -9.96 14.88
CA VAL A 90 -0.55 -11.39 14.97
C VAL A 90 0.14 -12.04 16.18
N ALA A 91 1.40 -11.71 16.45
CA ALA A 91 2.14 -12.20 17.60
C ALA A 91 1.49 -11.76 18.94
N ILE A 92 1.07 -10.50 19.03
CA ILE A 92 0.36 -9.97 20.19
C ILE A 92 -0.97 -10.72 20.38
N PHE A 93 -1.79 -10.87 19.33
CA PHE A 93 -3.05 -11.59 19.43
C PHE A 93 -2.89 -13.06 19.84
N ALA A 94 -1.85 -13.73 19.32
CA ALA A 94 -1.51 -15.09 19.70
C ALA A 94 -1.10 -15.18 21.18
N SER A 95 -0.28 -14.24 21.68
CA SER A 95 0.16 -14.22 23.09
C SER A 95 -0.98 -13.97 24.07
N PHE A 96 -1.98 -13.16 23.70
CA PHE A 96 -3.13 -12.84 24.55
C PHE A 96 -4.36 -13.72 24.30
N GLY A 97 -4.27 -14.70 23.39
CA GLY A 97 -5.36 -15.62 23.08
C GLY A 97 -6.61 -14.96 22.49
N ILE A 98 -6.46 -13.80 21.84
CA ILE A 98 -7.58 -13.02 21.29
C ILE A 98 -8.08 -13.70 20.01
N LYS A 99 -9.37 -14.08 19.99
CA LYS A 99 -10.00 -14.77 18.85
C LYS A 99 -11.30 -14.08 18.42
N GLY A 100 -11.60 -14.13 17.12
CA GLY A 100 -12.89 -13.71 16.56
C GLY A 100 -13.01 -12.22 16.28
N ALA A 101 -14.25 -11.69 16.29
CA ALA A 101 -14.58 -10.33 15.82
C ALA A 101 -13.89 -9.19 16.60
N LEU A 102 -13.41 -9.46 17.82
CA LEU A 102 -12.65 -8.50 18.62
C LEU A 102 -11.29 -8.17 17.99
N GLN A 103 -10.71 -9.10 17.21
CA GLN A 103 -9.43 -8.89 16.54
C GLN A 103 -9.49 -7.73 15.55
N HIS A 104 -10.58 -7.61 14.78
CA HIS A 104 -10.74 -6.54 13.80
C HIS A 104 -10.83 -5.16 14.48
N ARG A 105 -11.58 -5.06 15.59
CA ARG A 105 -11.71 -3.81 16.36
C ARG A 105 -10.38 -3.41 16.98
N ILE A 106 -9.65 -4.34 17.60
CA ILE A 106 -8.35 -4.04 18.22
C ILE A 106 -7.31 -3.68 17.17
N LEU A 107 -7.31 -4.40 16.04
CA LEU A 107 -6.43 -4.09 14.91
C LEU A 107 -6.68 -2.67 14.38
N TYR A 108 -7.94 -2.26 14.25
CA TYR A 108 -8.29 -0.92 13.78
C TYR A 108 -7.72 0.17 14.71
N PHE A 109 -7.93 0.05 16.02
CA PHE A 109 -7.38 1.00 16.99
C PHE A 109 -5.84 0.96 17.06
N GLY A 110 -5.25 -0.23 16.92
CA GLY A 110 -3.80 -0.42 16.87
C GLY A 110 -3.15 0.24 15.66
N ILE A 111 -3.72 0.06 14.46
CA ILE A 111 -3.26 0.71 13.23
C ILE A 111 -3.41 2.22 13.34
N LEU A 112 -4.56 2.72 13.82
CA LEU A 112 -4.79 4.15 14.00
C LEU A 112 -3.74 4.76 14.94
N GLY A 113 -3.48 4.11 16.08
CA GLY A 113 -2.44 4.52 17.03
C GLY A 113 -1.05 4.49 16.39
N ALA A 114 -0.70 3.42 15.69
CA ALA A 114 0.59 3.29 15.02
C ALA A 114 0.82 4.39 13.96
N VAL A 115 -0.21 4.73 13.17
CA VAL A 115 -0.15 5.81 12.18
C VAL A 115 0.04 7.16 12.86
N ILE A 116 -0.64 7.43 13.98
CA ILE A 116 -0.46 8.66 14.76
C ILE A 116 0.97 8.75 15.32
N PHE A 117 1.44 7.71 16.00
CA PHE A 117 2.81 7.69 16.52
C PHE A 117 3.85 7.84 15.42
N ARG A 118 3.63 7.20 14.26
CA ARG A 118 4.49 7.35 13.09
C ARG A 118 4.52 8.79 12.59
N MET A 119 3.37 9.47 12.47
CA MET A 119 3.33 10.88 12.08
C MET A 119 4.03 11.78 13.10
N LEU A 120 3.84 11.54 14.40
CA LEU A 120 4.52 12.29 15.46
C LEU A 120 6.04 12.09 15.39
N PHE A 121 6.53 10.85 15.28
CA PHE A 121 7.95 10.58 15.17
C PHE A 121 8.59 11.16 13.92
N ILE A 122 7.88 11.16 12.79
CA ILE A 122 8.37 11.82 11.57
C ILE A 122 8.46 13.33 11.81
N ALA A 123 7.38 13.96 12.31
CA ALA A 123 7.35 15.41 12.54
C ALA A 123 8.45 15.86 13.51
N PHE A 124 8.60 15.19 14.66
CA PHE A 124 9.65 15.52 15.64
C PHE A 124 11.04 15.11 15.16
N GLY A 125 11.17 13.97 14.48
CA GLY A 125 12.44 13.46 13.98
C GLY A 125 13.03 14.30 12.86
N THR A 126 12.21 14.98 12.06
CA THR A 126 12.69 15.93 11.03
C THR A 126 13.14 17.28 11.59
N THR A 127 12.84 17.57 12.87
CA THR A 127 13.21 18.83 13.54
C THR A 127 14.50 18.74 14.37
N LEU A 128 15.08 17.55 14.51
CA LEU A 128 16.41 17.30 15.10
C LEU A 128 17.43 16.99 14.00
#